data_AF-A0A923CSD5-F1
#
_entry.id   AF-A0A923CSD5-F1
#
_cell.length_a   1.000
_cell.length_b   1.000
_cell.length_c   1.000
_cell.angle_alpha   90.00
_cell.angle_beta   90.00
_cell.angle_gamma   90.00
#
_symmetry.space_group_name_H-M   'P 1'
#
loop_
_entity.id
_entity.type
_entity.pdbx_description
1 polymer ?
#
loop_
_entity_poly.entity_id
_entity_poly.type
_entity_poly.pdbx_seq_one_letter_code
_entity_poly.pdbx_strand_id
1 'polypeptide(L)'
;MKILILKNRIFFFYAIVFLILLAPMNVLANPLPKVAVIPFTVNAEKDYTYLQNGITEMLTFHLSKQGKTRVIDPERIAEAMKDGKGSLTNEKAEKIGRDLGADYIVYGSVSVFGNHVNVQGKAFDLKGSRLPVHLSKELSSVDGIIPEINGFAGEINKAFLNTAAQQEHTKGVQESGKNNNADSSLIITHHSSQEKAMSGFWKSEPIETIIYSLAVGDTDNDDIKEIFILSPHAVDLYQIHQSRLVKKQTIFSDDDLNLISIDIADINGNGFAEIFVTSLNALKNTVSSLVVEYNQGVYSKIIEDTSWYFKVVEHPTLGKQLLGQMQRTGRADIFSGAIVRMVWKNNQYEPTDPVLPENTANALGFAFGRLLNTVEEICVVVTRDGSLQAIDSSGNRRWSGKGSYAGLPFDFMLSKVEPGVENRQYYPMRIGINNTEDGKNELIVIKNPDHSGSLLSFFSSNDQSHIEGLSWDGIGFVPSWETRNLSGTITGFVIDDIDQDGKKELVASLIVETGTIIGGHPKSFLVSYDLEQIKE
;
A
#
# COMPACT_ATOMS: atom_id res chain seq x y z
N MET A 1 -4.94 60.06 -51.11
CA MET A 1 -3.59 59.49 -50.83
C MET A 1 -3.37 59.08 -49.37
N LYS A 2 -3.90 59.79 -48.35
CA LYS A 2 -3.67 59.47 -46.92
C LYS A 2 -4.31 58.17 -46.39
N ILE A 3 -5.43 57.72 -46.97
CA ILE A 3 -6.15 56.51 -46.50
C ILE A 3 -5.46 55.20 -46.92
N LEU A 4 -4.72 55.20 -48.03
CA LEU A 4 -4.02 54.02 -48.54
C LEU A 4 -2.77 53.70 -47.69
N ILE A 5 -2.10 54.73 -47.15
CA ILE A 5 -0.90 54.58 -46.31
C ILE A 5 -1.26 54.00 -44.93
N LEU A 6 -2.47 54.29 -44.41
CA LEU A 6 -2.90 53.80 -43.10
C LEU A 6 -3.29 52.30 -43.14
N LYS A 7 -3.91 51.84 -44.23
CA LYS A 7 -4.25 50.42 -44.42
C LYS A 7 -3.02 49.51 -44.53
N ASN A 8 -1.97 49.96 -45.23
CA ASN A 8 -0.71 49.21 -45.32
C ASN A 8 0.02 49.12 -43.99
N ARG A 9 -0.07 50.14 -43.13
CA ARG A 9 0.54 50.12 -41.79
C ARG A 9 -0.13 49.14 -40.83
N ILE A 10 -1.46 49.03 -40.92
CA ILE A 10 -2.24 48.08 -40.11
C ILE A 10 -1.95 46.65 -40.57
N PHE A 11 -1.90 46.40 -41.88
CA PHE A 11 -1.56 45.08 -42.41
C PHE A 11 -0.13 44.65 -42.05
N PHE A 12 0.83 45.59 -42.09
CA PHE A 12 2.21 45.32 -41.68
C PHE A 12 2.33 45.02 -40.18
N PHE A 13 1.52 45.69 -39.35
CA PHE A 13 1.46 45.44 -37.91
C PHE A 13 0.93 44.04 -37.60
N TYR A 14 -0.15 43.61 -38.27
CA TYR A 14 -0.67 42.25 -38.10
C TYR A 14 0.27 41.17 -38.65
N ALA A 15 0.99 41.44 -39.75
CA ALA A 15 1.99 40.52 -40.29
C ALA A 15 3.19 40.32 -39.33
N ILE A 16 3.64 41.38 -38.65
CA ILE A 16 4.71 41.28 -37.63
C ILE A 16 4.23 40.53 -36.39
N VAL A 17 3.01 40.79 -35.92
CA VAL A 17 2.43 40.08 -34.77
C VAL A 17 2.24 38.59 -35.08
N PHE A 18 1.81 38.25 -36.30
CA PHE A 18 1.69 36.86 -36.75
C PHE A 18 3.05 36.16 -36.89
N LEU A 19 4.11 36.88 -37.30
CA LEU A 19 5.48 36.35 -37.38
C LEU A 19 6.10 36.12 -35.98
N ILE A 20 5.75 36.93 -34.99
CA ILE A 20 6.20 36.77 -33.59
C ILE A 20 5.48 35.58 -32.91
N LEU A 21 4.22 35.29 -33.27
CA LEU A 21 3.49 34.12 -32.77
C LEU A 21 3.98 32.78 -33.36
N LEU A 22 4.74 32.80 -34.46
CA LEU A 22 5.31 31.61 -35.10
C LEU A 22 6.77 31.34 -34.72
N ALA A 23 7.36 32.15 -33.83
CA ALA A 23 8.68 31.86 -33.29
C ALA A 23 8.61 30.60 -32.40
N PRO A 24 9.38 29.53 -32.68
CA PRO A 24 9.40 28.36 -31.82
C PRO A 24 9.91 28.80 -30.45
N MET A 25 9.04 28.72 -29.44
CA MET A 25 9.46 28.79 -28.04
C MET A 25 10.34 27.56 -27.78
N ASN A 26 11.65 27.70 -27.97
CA ASN A 26 12.61 26.79 -27.38
C ASN A 26 12.53 27.00 -25.87
N VAL A 27 11.62 26.26 -25.22
CA VAL A 27 11.71 26.02 -23.79
C VAL A 27 13.02 25.28 -23.61
N LEU A 28 14.06 26.00 -23.17
CA LEU A 28 15.28 25.42 -22.66
C LEU A 28 14.89 24.64 -21.41
N ALA A 29 14.50 23.38 -21.60
CA ALA A 29 14.42 22.43 -20.52
C ALA A 29 15.82 22.33 -19.93
N ASN A 30 16.03 22.92 -18.76
CA ASN A 30 17.29 22.74 -18.04
C ASN A 30 17.50 21.25 -17.85
N PRO A 31 18.62 20.69 -18.34
CA PRO A 31 18.87 19.26 -18.21
C PRO A 31 18.90 18.91 -16.72
N LEU A 32 18.28 17.78 -16.38
CA LEU A 32 18.22 17.32 -14.99
C LEU A 32 19.63 17.19 -14.41
N PRO A 33 19.85 17.66 -13.16
CA PRO A 33 21.12 17.49 -12.48
C PRO A 33 21.60 16.04 -12.48
N LYS A 34 22.87 15.84 -12.83
CA LYS A 34 23.49 14.52 -12.90
C LYS A 34 24.10 14.12 -11.57
N VAL A 35 23.82 12.90 -11.12
CA VAL A 35 24.34 12.36 -9.85
C VAL A 35 25.24 11.16 -10.15
N ALA A 36 26.48 11.17 -9.62
CA ALA A 36 27.35 10.00 -9.60
C ALA A 36 27.27 9.33 -8.22
N VAL A 37 26.86 8.06 -8.18
CA VAL A 37 26.85 7.25 -6.96
C VAL A 37 28.02 6.26 -7.05
N ILE A 38 29.10 6.54 -6.32
CA ILE A 38 30.24 5.62 -6.27
C ILE A 38 29.90 4.45 -5.34
N PRO A 39 30.17 3.20 -5.75
CA PRO A 39 29.96 2.04 -4.89
C PRO A 39 30.67 2.21 -3.55
N PHE A 40 29.93 2.01 -2.46
CA PHE A 40 30.47 2.14 -1.11
C PHE A 40 31.57 1.11 -0.90
N THR A 41 32.68 1.51 -0.28
CA THR A 41 33.74 0.56 0.07
C THR A 41 33.33 -0.24 1.29
N VAL A 42 33.43 -1.57 1.26
CA VAL A 42 33.12 -2.40 2.42
C VAL A 42 34.40 -3.05 2.93
N ASN A 43 34.80 -2.69 4.15
CA ASN A 43 35.97 -3.22 4.83
C ASN A 43 35.52 -4.19 5.92
N ALA A 44 35.64 -5.49 5.67
CA ALA A 44 35.19 -6.52 6.59
C ALA A 44 36.00 -7.81 6.42
N GLU A 45 36.05 -8.64 7.47
CA GLU A 45 36.70 -9.96 7.43
C GLU A 45 35.90 -10.99 6.64
N LYS A 46 34.57 -10.83 6.56
CA LYS A 46 33.65 -11.68 5.79
C LYS A 46 33.30 -11.02 4.46
N ASP A 47 32.83 -11.82 3.50
CA ASP A 47 32.34 -11.31 2.22
C ASP A 47 31.00 -10.58 2.39
N TYR A 48 31.01 -9.27 2.19
CA TYR A 48 29.85 -8.39 2.21
C TYR A 48 29.65 -7.69 0.86
N THR A 49 30.05 -8.33 -0.25
CA THR A 49 29.84 -7.78 -1.60
C THR A 49 28.35 -7.48 -1.86
N TYR A 50 27.46 -8.29 -1.28
CA TYR A 50 26.01 -8.07 -1.33
C TYR A 50 25.59 -6.71 -0.72
N LEU A 51 26.26 -6.29 0.37
CA LEU A 51 25.98 -5.04 1.06
C LEU A 51 26.45 -3.85 0.24
N GLN A 52 27.62 -3.96 -0.41
CA GLN A 52 28.12 -2.94 -1.33
C GLN A 52 27.13 -2.69 -2.48
N ASN A 53 26.60 -3.76 -3.08
CA ASN A 53 25.61 -3.65 -4.16
C ASN A 53 24.30 -3.05 -3.63
N GLY A 54 23.77 -3.55 -2.52
CA GLY A 54 22.52 -3.07 -1.94
C GLY A 54 22.55 -1.58 -1.55
N ILE A 55 23.63 -1.09 -0.94
CA ILE A 55 23.79 0.33 -0.61
C ILE A 55 23.80 1.19 -1.89
N THR A 56 24.52 0.74 -2.91
CA THR A 56 24.68 1.47 -4.18
C THR A 56 23.35 1.55 -4.94
N GLU A 57 22.60 0.45 -5.00
CA GLU A 57 21.28 0.38 -5.62
C GLU A 57 20.27 1.26 -4.88
N MET A 58 20.26 1.21 -3.54
CA MET A 58 19.36 2.03 -2.74
C MET A 58 19.62 3.52 -2.94
N LEU A 59 20.88 3.96 -2.88
CA LEU A 59 21.24 5.36 -3.14
C LEU A 59 20.87 5.77 -4.57
N THR A 60 21.16 4.93 -5.57
CA THR A 60 20.81 5.18 -6.98
C THR A 60 19.30 5.33 -7.16
N PHE A 61 18.51 4.48 -6.52
CA PHE A 61 17.05 4.53 -6.56
C PHE A 61 16.51 5.80 -5.89
N HIS A 62 16.94 6.10 -4.66
CA HIS A 62 16.47 7.28 -3.93
C HIS A 62 16.86 8.61 -4.60
N LEU A 63 18.05 8.66 -5.21
CA LEU A 63 18.55 9.84 -5.90
C LEU A 63 18.06 9.96 -7.33
N SER A 64 17.34 8.96 -7.88
CA SER A 64 16.65 9.03 -9.18
C SER A 64 15.15 9.29 -9.05
N LYS A 65 14.57 9.12 -7.86
CA LYS A 65 13.15 9.33 -7.56
C LYS A 65 12.74 10.78 -7.87
N GLN A 66 11.56 10.95 -8.50
CA GLN A 66 10.90 12.20 -8.93
C GLN A 66 11.27 12.77 -10.31
N GLY A 67 12.15 12.13 -11.11
CA GLY A 67 12.51 12.66 -12.43
C GLY A 67 13.17 14.04 -12.37
N LYS A 68 13.71 14.41 -11.19
CA LYS A 68 14.40 15.67 -10.91
C LYS A 68 15.92 15.56 -11.07
N THR A 69 16.43 14.38 -11.36
CA THR A 69 17.86 14.04 -11.44
C THR A 69 18.08 12.92 -12.44
N ARG A 70 19.31 12.83 -12.95
CA ARG A 70 19.77 11.72 -13.80
C ARG A 70 20.96 11.06 -13.15
N VAL A 71 20.82 9.83 -12.68
CA VAL A 71 21.96 9.07 -12.15
C VAL A 71 22.83 8.60 -13.32
N ILE A 72 24.15 8.70 -13.17
CA ILE A 72 25.13 8.24 -14.17
C ILE A 72 25.18 6.72 -14.16
N ASP A 73 25.29 6.15 -15.37
CA ASP A 73 25.33 4.71 -15.59
C ASP A 73 26.44 4.04 -14.75
N PRO A 74 26.13 3.00 -13.97
CA PRO A 74 27.10 2.23 -13.20
C PRO A 74 28.30 1.72 -14.02
N GLU A 75 28.11 1.37 -15.30
CA GLU A 75 29.22 0.90 -16.16
C GLU A 75 30.25 2.00 -16.40
N ARG A 76 29.79 3.25 -16.59
CA ARG A 76 30.66 4.41 -16.75
C ARG A 76 31.39 4.76 -15.46
N ILE A 77 30.73 4.59 -14.32
CA ILE A 77 31.33 4.79 -13.00
C ILE A 77 32.42 3.73 -12.78
N ALA A 78 32.14 2.46 -13.10
CA ALA A 78 33.12 1.38 -13.01
C ALA A 78 34.33 1.62 -13.91
N GLU A 79 34.12 2.12 -15.14
CA GLU A 79 35.21 2.48 -16.06
C GLU A 79 36.08 3.62 -15.53
N ALA A 80 35.47 4.70 -15.01
CA ALA A 80 36.19 5.83 -14.41
C ALA A 80 36.96 5.46 -13.13
N MET A 81 36.62 4.34 -12.49
CA MET A 81 37.29 3.83 -11.30
C MET A 81 38.48 2.90 -11.63
N LYS A 82 38.64 2.42 -12.88
CA LYS A 82 39.69 1.45 -13.28
C LYS A 82 41.12 1.98 -13.10
N ASP A 83 41.32 3.28 -13.25
CA ASP A 83 42.65 3.91 -13.15
C ASP A 83 43.04 4.27 -11.70
N GLY A 84 42.13 4.10 -10.72
CA GLY A 84 42.31 4.49 -9.34
C GLY A 84 42.69 3.35 -8.41
N LYS A 85 43.97 3.01 -8.28
CA LYS A 85 44.43 2.16 -7.16
C LYS A 85 44.57 2.98 -5.86
N GLY A 86 43.93 2.51 -4.79
CA GLY A 86 44.03 3.07 -3.42
C GLY A 86 42.70 3.60 -2.86
N SER A 87 42.67 3.93 -1.56
CA SER A 87 41.47 4.41 -0.85
C SER A 87 40.86 5.66 -1.51
N LEU A 88 39.53 5.72 -1.53
CA LEU A 88 38.73 6.77 -2.16
C LEU A 88 38.71 8.02 -1.26
N THR A 89 39.51 9.03 -1.60
CA THR A 89 39.54 10.33 -0.90
C THR A 89 38.54 11.31 -1.49
N ASN A 90 38.20 12.38 -0.76
CA ASN A 90 37.33 13.46 -1.25
C ASN A 90 37.80 14.00 -2.61
N GLU A 91 39.10 14.28 -2.74
CA GLU A 91 39.69 14.84 -3.96
C GLU A 91 39.58 13.89 -5.16
N LYS A 92 39.78 12.58 -4.94
CA LYS A 92 39.63 11.56 -5.98
C LYS A 92 38.18 11.41 -6.39
N ALA A 93 37.26 11.34 -5.43
CA ALA A 93 35.84 11.25 -5.70
C ALA A 93 35.38 12.45 -6.53
N GLU A 94 35.70 13.69 -6.10
CA GLU A 94 35.31 14.87 -6.87
C GLU A 94 35.90 14.90 -8.29
N LYS A 95 37.14 14.42 -8.47
CA LYS A 95 37.74 14.28 -9.80
C LYS A 95 36.94 13.31 -10.67
N ILE A 96 36.63 12.11 -10.17
CA ILE A 96 35.82 11.11 -10.88
C ILE A 96 34.44 11.69 -11.25
N GLY A 97 33.80 12.39 -10.31
CA GLY A 97 32.52 13.05 -10.56
C GLY A 97 32.61 14.10 -11.67
N ARG A 98 33.67 14.92 -11.69
CA ARG A 98 33.92 15.90 -12.76
C ARG A 98 34.20 15.24 -14.11
N ASP A 99 35.00 14.18 -14.14
CA ASP A 99 35.34 13.43 -15.36
C ASP A 99 34.08 12.76 -15.97
N LEU A 100 33.14 12.32 -15.12
CA LEU A 100 31.85 11.78 -15.54
C LEU A 100 30.81 12.85 -15.93
N GLY A 101 31.12 14.13 -15.70
CA GLY A 101 30.21 15.25 -15.92
C GLY A 101 29.02 15.26 -14.96
N ALA A 102 29.22 14.81 -13.72
CA ALA A 102 28.24 14.86 -12.65
C ALA A 102 28.10 16.28 -12.07
N ASP A 103 26.91 16.64 -11.60
CA ASP A 103 26.66 17.83 -10.79
C ASP A 103 26.85 17.53 -9.30
N TYR A 104 26.46 16.32 -8.88
CA TYR A 104 26.61 15.83 -7.51
C TYR A 104 27.34 14.49 -7.49
N ILE A 105 28.09 14.25 -6.43
CA ILE A 105 28.73 12.95 -6.19
C ILE A 105 28.46 12.43 -4.79
N VAL A 106 28.19 11.14 -4.67
CA VAL A 106 27.95 10.43 -3.41
C VAL A 106 28.92 9.26 -3.32
N TYR A 107 29.58 9.11 -2.17
CA TYR A 107 30.45 7.97 -1.89
C TYR A 107 30.57 7.74 -0.38
N GLY A 108 31.10 6.59 0.01
CA GLY A 108 31.28 6.27 1.41
C GLY A 108 31.99 4.93 1.66
N SER A 109 32.03 4.56 2.93
CA SER A 109 32.58 3.29 3.40
C SER A 109 31.74 2.69 4.52
N VAL A 110 31.69 1.37 4.55
CA VAL A 110 31.22 0.59 5.68
C VAL A 110 32.40 -0.22 6.20
N SER A 111 32.65 -0.16 7.49
CA SER A 111 33.66 -0.99 8.16
C SER A 111 32.99 -1.89 9.19
N VAL A 112 33.21 -3.20 9.10
CA VAL A 112 32.62 -4.20 10.00
C VAL A 112 33.73 -4.87 10.81
N PHE A 113 33.70 -4.71 12.13
CA PHE A 113 34.64 -5.31 13.08
C PHE A 113 33.87 -6.07 14.17
N GLY A 114 33.82 -7.41 14.05
CA GLY A 114 32.99 -8.23 14.94
C GLY A 114 31.51 -7.84 14.83
N ASN A 115 30.94 -7.34 15.94
CA ASN A 115 29.56 -6.84 15.99
C ASN A 115 29.47 -5.31 15.83
N HIS A 116 30.58 -4.59 15.71
CA HIS A 116 30.56 -3.13 15.53
C HIS A 116 30.65 -2.78 14.05
N VAL A 117 29.77 -1.89 13.62
CA VAL A 117 29.72 -1.42 12.23
C VAL A 117 29.82 0.10 12.22
N ASN A 118 30.75 0.62 11.42
CA ASN A 118 30.90 2.05 11.18
C ASN A 118 30.51 2.38 9.74
N VAL A 119 29.52 3.24 9.57
CA VAL A 119 29.04 3.71 8.27
C VAL A 119 29.43 5.18 8.12
N GLN A 120 30.16 5.47 7.05
CA GLN A 120 30.55 6.83 6.67
C GLN A 120 30.09 7.11 5.25
N GLY A 121 29.48 8.26 5.02
CA GLY A 121 29.02 8.71 3.71
C GLY A 121 29.25 10.19 3.53
N LYS A 122 29.56 10.61 2.31
CA LYS A 122 29.66 12.03 1.95
C LYS A 122 29.04 12.28 0.59
N ALA A 123 28.36 13.41 0.47
CA ALA A 123 27.81 13.89 -0.79
C ALA A 123 28.24 15.33 -1.05
N PHE A 124 28.70 15.62 -2.27
CA PHE A 124 29.24 16.93 -2.66
C PHE A 124 28.49 17.51 -3.84
N ASP A 125 28.32 18.83 -3.83
CA ASP A 125 28.01 19.64 -5.00
C ASP A 125 29.32 20.02 -5.70
N LEU A 126 29.52 19.48 -6.92
CA LEU A 126 30.76 19.68 -7.68
C LEU A 126 30.89 21.09 -8.26
N LYS A 127 29.81 21.87 -8.24
CA LYS A 127 29.80 23.31 -8.56
C LYS A 127 30.06 24.18 -7.34
N GLY A 128 30.17 23.60 -6.15
CA GLY A 128 30.48 24.29 -4.90
C GLY A 128 29.39 25.23 -4.39
N SER A 129 28.16 25.11 -4.90
CA SER A 129 27.05 26.01 -4.54
C SER A 129 26.35 25.61 -3.24
N ARG A 130 26.56 24.38 -2.76
CA ARG A 130 25.92 23.84 -1.55
C ARG A 130 26.92 23.13 -0.65
N LEU A 131 26.65 23.15 0.65
CA LEU A 131 27.47 22.48 1.66
C LEU A 131 27.38 20.95 1.49
N PRO A 132 28.47 20.20 1.71
CA PRO A 132 28.45 18.74 1.68
C PRO A 132 27.51 18.14 2.74
N VAL A 133 26.86 17.03 2.39
CA VAL A 133 26.09 16.22 3.35
C VAL A 133 26.99 15.11 3.88
N HIS A 134 26.93 14.85 5.19
CA HIS A 134 27.79 13.89 5.87
C HIS A 134 26.96 12.87 6.65
N LEU A 135 27.28 11.59 6.48
CA LEU A 135 26.83 10.49 7.32
C LEU A 135 28.04 9.94 8.08
N SER A 136 27.91 9.77 9.39
CA SER A 136 28.90 9.09 10.23
C SER A 136 28.19 8.44 11.40
N LYS A 137 28.09 7.12 11.41
CA LYS A 137 27.29 6.36 12.38
C LYS A 137 28.00 5.09 12.82
N GLU A 138 27.94 4.84 14.12
CA GLU A 138 28.38 3.60 14.73
C GLU A 138 27.14 2.78 15.13
N LEU A 139 27.15 1.52 14.75
CA LEU A 139 26.03 0.60 14.86
C LEU A 139 26.49 -0.70 15.52
N SER A 140 25.58 -1.33 16.25
CA SER A 140 25.79 -2.60 16.96
C SER A 140 25.51 -3.85 16.09
N SER A 141 25.05 -3.67 14.86
CA SER A 141 24.92 -4.75 13.87
C SER A 141 24.90 -4.21 12.43
N VAL A 142 25.10 -5.12 11.47
CA VAL A 142 25.00 -4.83 10.03
C VAL A 142 23.56 -4.47 9.63
N ASP A 143 22.55 -4.91 10.39
CA ASP A 143 21.13 -4.64 10.11
C ASP A 143 20.78 -3.15 10.25
N GLY A 144 21.51 -2.43 11.11
CA GLY A 144 21.32 -0.99 11.33
C GLY A 144 21.80 -0.10 10.18
N ILE A 145 22.51 -0.64 9.18
CA ILE A 145 23.09 0.16 8.09
C ILE A 145 21.99 0.75 7.20
N ILE A 146 20.95 -0.03 6.92
CA ILE A 146 19.92 0.34 5.94
C ILE A 146 19.16 1.61 6.37
N PRO A 147 18.67 1.75 7.61
CA PRO A 147 18.07 3.00 8.09
C PRO A 147 18.98 4.22 7.92
N GLU A 148 20.28 4.09 8.20
CA GLU A 148 21.23 5.21 8.15
C GLU A 148 21.54 5.63 6.70
N ILE A 149 21.67 4.69 5.78
CA ILE A 149 21.83 5.00 4.35
C ILE A 149 20.54 5.62 3.78
N ASN A 150 19.36 5.18 4.22
CA ASN A 150 18.08 5.75 3.80
C ASN A 150 17.93 7.20 4.30
N GLY A 151 18.24 7.45 5.57
CA GLY A 151 18.29 8.80 6.14
C GLY A 151 19.24 9.71 5.37
N PHE A 152 20.45 9.22 5.07
CA PHE A 152 21.44 9.95 4.29
C PHE A 152 20.95 10.29 2.87
N ALA A 153 20.29 9.37 2.18
CA ALA A 153 19.69 9.64 0.87
C ALA A 153 18.61 10.74 0.94
N GLY A 154 17.81 10.74 2.01
CA GLY A 154 16.82 11.77 2.29
C GLY A 154 17.44 13.16 2.51
N GLU A 155 18.52 13.23 3.27
CA GLU A 155 19.26 14.47 3.50
C GLU A 155 19.90 15.01 2.21
N ILE A 156 20.47 14.14 1.37
CA ILE A 156 21.02 14.53 0.05
C ILE A 156 19.91 15.13 -0.83
N ASN A 157 18.75 14.48 -0.92
CA ASN A 157 17.62 14.97 -1.69
C ASN A 157 17.14 16.34 -1.17
N LYS A 158 17.05 16.51 0.15
CA LYS A 158 16.67 17.79 0.75
C LYS A 158 17.70 18.88 0.45
N ALA A 159 18.98 18.59 0.62
CA ALA A 159 20.06 19.55 0.44
C ALA A 159 20.22 19.97 -1.03
N PHE A 160 20.21 19.01 -1.96
CA PHE A 160 20.63 19.25 -3.34
C PHE A 160 19.49 19.39 -4.34
N LEU A 161 18.31 18.81 -4.07
CA LEU A 161 17.23 18.67 -5.06
C LEU A 161 15.94 19.41 -4.71
N ASN A 162 15.66 19.66 -3.43
CA ASN A 162 14.53 20.49 -3.01
C ASN A 162 14.92 21.97 -2.92
N THR A 163 15.15 22.61 -4.08
CA THR A 163 15.33 24.07 -4.18
C THR A 163 14.14 24.71 -4.89
N ALA A 164 13.02 24.74 -4.18
CA ALA A 164 11.90 25.65 -4.44
C ALA A 164 11.37 26.21 -3.11
N ALA A 165 12.28 26.61 -2.22
CA ALA A 165 11.98 27.35 -1.00
C ALA A 165 13.30 27.85 -0.36
N GLN A 166 14.01 28.76 -1.03
CA GLN A 166 15.03 29.58 -0.35
C GLN A 166 15.35 30.84 -1.17
N GLN A 167 14.34 31.69 -1.30
CA GLN A 167 14.53 33.14 -1.27
C GLN A 167 13.46 33.69 -0.33
N GLU A 168 13.82 33.83 0.94
CA GLU A 168 13.36 34.81 1.94
C GLU A 168 13.64 34.28 3.34
N HIS A 169 14.85 34.55 3.84
CA HIS A 169 15.05 35.31 5.09
C HIS A 169 16.55 35.39 5.40
N THR A 170 17.16 36.48 4.97
CA THR A 170 18.28 37.07 5.70
C THR A 170 17.70 37.84 6.89
N LYS A 171 18.10 37.44 8.12
CA LYS A 171 18.50 38.34 9.22
C LYS A 171 18.81 37.56 10.49
N GLY A 172 20.00 37.82 11.03
CA GLY A 172 20.25 37.84 12.46
C GLY A 172 20.90 36.60 13.08
N VAL A 173 22.23 36.61 13.13
CA VAL A 173 22.98 35.91 14.18
C VAL A 173 22.82 36.69 15.49
N GLN A 174 22.48 36.01 16.58
CA GLN A 174 23.08 36.28 17.90
C GLN A 174 22.92 35.09 18.85
N GLU A 175 24.02 34.79 19.53
CA GLU A 175 24.28 33.68 20.46
C GLU A 175 23.48 33.78 21.78
N SER A 176 23.22 32.63 22.41
CA SER A 176 23.73 32.25 23.73
C SER A 176 23.04 30.97 24.24
N GLY A 177 23.80 30.11 24.90
CA GLY A 177 23.46 28.69 25.13
C GLY A 177 22.83 28.34 26.47
N LYS A 178 22.45 27.06 26.60
CA LYS A 178 22.73 26.17 27.74
C LYS A 178 22.06 24.81 27.54
N ASN A 179 22.80 23.79 27.96
CA ASN A 179 22.41 22.39 28.17
C ASN A 179 20.95 22.16 28.57
N ASN A 180 20.38 21.05 28.11
CA ASN A 180 20.01 19.95 29.00
C ASN A 180 19.90 18.64 28.21
N ASN A 181 20.62 17.63 28.71
CA ASN A 181 20.49 16.23 28.36
C ASN A 181 19.05 15.76 28.60
N ALA A 182 18.48 15.03 27.64
CA ALA A 182 17.48 14.01 27.90
C ALA A 182 17.58 12.96 26.78
N ASP A 183 18.45 12.00 27.07
CA ASP A 183 18.50 10.64 26.53
C ASP A 183 17.09 10.11 26.23
N SER A 184 16.85 9.65 25.00
CA SER A 184 15.65 8.91 24.61
C SER A 184 16.06 7.56 24.05
N SER A 185 16.82 6.81 24.83
CA SER A 185 16.93 5.37 24.72
C SER A 185 15.72 4.73 25.42
N LEU A 186 14.77 4.21 24.64
CA LEU A 186 13.66 3.42 25.19
C LEU A 186 14.18 2.02 25.55
N ILE A 187 14.40 1.84 26.85
CA ILE A 187 14.67 0.56 27.49
C ILE A 187 13.41 -0.30 27.40
N ILE A 188 13.46 -1.41 26.66
CA ILE A 188 12.47 -2.48 26.76
C ILE A 188 12.72 -3.19 28.09
N THR A 189 11.90 -2.86 29.10
CA THR A 189 11.85 -3.62 30.36
C THR A 189 10.60 -4.49 30.32
N HIS A 190 10.79 -5.80 30.28
CA HIS A 190 9.73 -6.76 30.60
C HIS A 190 9.30 -6.54 32.05
N HIS A 191 8.09 -6.04 32.26
CA HIS A 191 7.40 -6.15 33.54
C HIS A 191 6.05 -6.85 33.33
N SER A 192 5.96 -8.03 33.92
CA SER A 192 4.73 -8.76 34.15
C SER A 192 3.80 -8.02 35.10
N SER A 193 2.50 -8.21 34.86
CA SER A 193 1.35 -8.07 35.77
C SER A 193 1.04 -6.67 36.33
N GLN A 194 0.12 -5.97 35.67
CA GLN A 194 -1.19 -5.62 36.22
C GLN A 194 -2.08 -5.02 35.13
N GLU A 195 -3.28 -5.59 35.00
CA GLU A 195 -4.38 -5.12 34.15
C GLU A 195 -4.60 -3.62 34.37
N LYS A 196 -4.32 -2.86 33.31
CA LYS A 196 -4.90 -1.54 33.09
C LYS A 196 -5.47 -1.61 31.69
N ALA A 197 -6.80 -1.59 31.61
CA ALA A 197 -7.55 -1.58 30.36
C ALA A 197 -6.84 -0.68 29.34
N MET A 198 -6.54 -1.26 28.19
CA MET A 198 -5.92 -0.56 27.07
C MET A 198 -6.85 0.58 26.67
N SER A 199 -6.39 1.83 26.71
CA SER A 199 -7.24 2.95 26.29
C SER A 199 -7.46 2.86 24.76
N GLY A 200 -8.61 2.34 24.36
CA GLY A 200 -9.26 2.48 23.06
C GLY A 200 -8.61 1.86 21.83
N PHE A 201 -7.65 0.94 21.99
CA PHE A 201 -6.98 0.30 20.84
C PHE A 201 -6.23 -0.97 21.25
N TRP A 202 -6.48 -2.08 20.53
CA TRP A 202 -5.73 -3.33 20.63
C TRP A 202 -4.88 -3.61 19.41
N LYS A 203 -3.73 -4.24 19.64
CA LYS A 203 -2.77 -4.64 18.61
C LYS A 203 -2.20 -6.01 18.98
N SER A 204 -2.17 -6.92 18.01
CA SER A 204 -1.59 -8.26 18.17
C SER A 204 -0.07 -8.21 18.35
N GLU A 205 0.51 -9.34 18.75
CA GLU A 205 1.92 -9.61 18.51
C GLU A 205 2.22 -9.66 16.99
N PRO A 206 3.48 -9.48 16.56
CA PRO A 206 3.84 -9.58 15.16
C PRO A 206 3.48 -10.94 14.57
N ILE A 207 2.89 -10.92 13.37
CA ILE A 207 2.60 -12.10 12.57
C ILE A 207 3.59 -12.11 11.41
N GLU A 208 4.41 -13.16 11.32
CA GLU A 208 5.50 -13.27 10.34
C GLU A 208 5.02 -13.65 8.92
N THR A 209 4.02 -12.92 8.42
CA THR A 209 3.48 -13.09 7.06
C THR A 209 2.91 -11.77 6.55
N ILE A 210 2.61 -11.71 5.25
CA ILE A 210 1.80 -10.64 4.67
C ILE A 210 0.33 -11.05 4.77
N ILE A 211 -0.51 -10.19 5.34
CA ILE A 211 -1.95 -10.43 5.43
C ILE A 211 -2.64 -9.76 4.25
N TYR A 212 -3.31 -10.53 3.40
CA TYR A 212 -4.08 -10.01 2.28
C TYR A 212 -5.52 -9.69 2.70
N SER A 213 -6.09 -10.54 3.55
CA SER A 213 -7.48 -10.39 3.99
C SER A 213 -7.70 -11.12 5.33
N LEU A 214 -8.78 -10.78 6.01
CA LEU A 214 -9.23 -11.48 7.22
C LEU A 214 -10.75 -11.63 7.21
N ALA A 215 -11.23 -12.65 7.92
CA ALA A 215 -12.64 -12.84 8.21
C ALA A 215 -12.81 -13.38 9.65
N VAL A 216 -13.98 -13.14 10.23
CA VAL A 216 -14.34 -13.64 11.55
C VAL A 216 -15.64 -14.45 11.43
N GLY A 217 -15.71 -15.54 12.17
CA GLY A 217 -16.89 -16.38 12.23
C GLY A 217 -16.72 -17.51 13.22
N ASP A 218 -17.84 -18.05 13.67
CA ASP A 218 -17.87 -19.34 14.37
C ASP A 218 -18.07 -20.41 13.29
N THR A 219 -17.03 -21.20 13.06
CA THR A 219 -16.95 -22.13 11.92
C THR A 219 -17.07 -23.58 12.33
N ASP A 220 -16.76 -23.91 13.58
CA ASP A 220 -16.95 -25.25 14.15
C ASP A 220 -18.16 -25.35 15.09
N ASN A 221 -18.94 -24.28 15.20
CA ASN A 221 -20.21 -24.18 15.92
C ASN A 221 -20.04 -24.47 17.42
N ASP A 222 -18.96 -23.93 18.01
CA ASP A 222 -18.65 -24.02 19.44
C ASP A 222 -19.02 -22.73 20.22
N ASP A 223 -19.72 -21.81 19.56
CA ASP A 223 -20.08 -20.46 20.01
C ASP A 223 -18.87 -19.52 20.23
N ILE A 224 -17.65 -19.92 19.87
CA ILE A 224 -16.46 -19.08 19.90
C ILE A 224 -16.20 -18.52 18.51
N LYS A 225 -15.74 -17.26 18.45
CA LYS A 225 -15.33 -16.65 17.19
C LYS A 225 -13.87 -16.99 16.87
N GLU A 226 -13.65 -17.52 15.68
CA GLU A 226 -12.36 -17.65 15.05
C GLU A 226 -12.04 -16.43 14.19
N ILE A 227 -10.77 -16.06 14.17
CA ILE A 227 -10.20 -15.08 13.24
C ILE A 227 -9.40 -15.84 12.18
N PHE A 228 -9.86 -15.79 10.94
CA PHE A 228 -9.15 -16.37 9.81
C PHE A 228 -8.30 -15.33 9.12
N ILE A 229 -7.00 -15.61 9.02
CA ILE A 229 -6.03 -14.76 8.34
C ILE A 229 -5.67 -15.42 7.02
N LEU A 230 -5.90 -14.69 5.92
CA LEU A 230 -5.53 -15.10 4.58
C LEU A 230 -4.19 -14.44 4.20
N SER A 231 -3.19 -15.29 4.01
CA SER A 231 -1.87 -14.95 3.49
C SER A 231 -1.77 -15.37 2.00
N PRO A 232 -0.66 -15.10 1.29
CA PRO A 232 -0.58 -15.37 -0.15
C PRO A 232 -0.92 -16.80 -0.59
N HIS A 233 -0.62 -17.81 0.26
CA HIS A 233 -0.77 -19.23 -0.06
C HIS A 233 -1.46 -20.05 1.05
N ALA A 234 -1.87 -19.43 2.15
CA ALA A 234 -2.43 -20.16 3.28
C ALA A 234 -3.55 -19.39 3.99
N VAL A 235 -4.49 -20.17 4.54
CA VAL A 235 -5.51 -19.68 5.48
C VAL A 235 -5.19 -20.26 6.86
N ASP A 236 -4.98 -19.37 7.81
CA ASP A 236 -4.65 -19.70 9.19
C ASP A 236 -5.79 -19.30 10.12
N LEU A 237 -6.11 -20.17 11.08
CA LEU A 237 -7.11 -19.93 12.12
C LEU A 237 -6.41 -19.46 13.40
N TYR A 238 -6.89 -18.34 13.91
CA TYR A 238 -6.48 -17.74 15.18
C TYR A 238 -7.70 -17.57 16.09
N GLN A 239 -7.48 -17.54 17.40
CA GLN A 239 -8.48 -17.05 18.35
C GLN A 239 -7.81 -16.09 19.33
N ILE A 240 -8.60 -15.18 19.90
CA ILE A 240 -8.16 -14.35 21.01
C ILE A 240 -8.33 -15.15 22.31
N HIS A 241 -7.24 -15.30 23.06
CA HIS A 241 -7.26 -15.93 24.38
C HIS A 241 -6.49 -15.06 25.36
N GLN A 242 -7.16 -14.57 26.40
CA GLN A 242 -6.56 -13.66 27.40
C GLN A 242 -5.88 -12.45 26.74
N SER A 243 -6.60 -11.78 25.83
CA SER A 243 -6.13 -10.60 25.06
C SER A 243 -4.93 -10.86 24.16
N ARG A 244 -4.57 -12.13 23.89
CA ARG A 244 -3.51 -12.50 22.94
C ARG A 244 -4.10 -13.22 21.75
N LEU A 245 -3.59 -12.89 20.57
CA LEU A 245 -3.90 -13.62 19.34
C LEU A 245 -3.08 -14.91 19.29
N VAL A 246 -3.75 -16.06 19.26
CA VAL A 246 -3.09 -17.37 19.27
C VAL A 246 -3.47 -18.14 18.02
N LYS A 247 -2.47 -18.52 17.21
CA LYS A 247 -2.67 -19.42 16.06
C LYS A 247 -3.06 -20.80 16.58
N LYS A 248 -4.20 -21.34 16.14
CA LYS A 248 -4.65 -22.68 16.50
C LYS A 248 -4.21 -23.71 15.48
N GLN A 249 -4.39 -23.39 14.20
CA GLN A 249 -4.03 -24.29 13.11
C GLN A 249 -3.90 -23.54 11.78
N THR A 250 -3.20 -24.17 10.83
CA THR A 250 -3.29 -23.83 9.41
C THR A 250 -4.38 -24.68 8.79
N ILE A 251 -5.40 -24.06 8.21
CA ILE A 251 -6.56 -24.74 7.64
C ILE A 251 -6.18 -25.42 6.34
N PHE A 252 -5.46 -24.69 5.48
CA PHE A 252 -4.76 -25.24 4.35
C PHE A 252 -3.61 -24.31 3.93
N SER A 253 -2.65 -24.88 3.22
CA SER A 253 -1.60 -24.16 2.49
C SER A 253 -1.50 -24.77 1.10
N ASP A 254 -1.48 -23.94 0.08
CA ASP A 254 -1.52 -24.35 -1.32
C ASP A 254 -0.68 -23.40 -2.17
N ASP A 255 0.56 -23.80 -2.47
CA ASP A 255 1.52 -23.00 -3.23
C ASP A 255 1.13 -22.84 -4.71
N ASP A 256 0.19 -23.66 -5.19
CA ASP A 256 -0.37 -23.57 -6.55
C ASP A 256 -1.50 -22.54 -6.64
N LEU A 257 -1.89 -21.93 -5.51
CA LEU A 257 -2.91 -20.88 -5.45
C LEU A 257 -2.31 -19.55 -5.00
N ASN A 258 -2.83 -18.46 -5.57
CA ASN A 258 -2.59 -17.10 -5.10
C ASN A 258 -3.88 -16.58 -4.49
N LEU A 259 -3.95 -16.57 -3.16
CA LEU A 259 -5.15 -16.17 -2.44
C LEU A 259 -5.36 -14.65 -2.54
N ILE A 260 -6.61 -14.17 -2.48
CA ILE A 260 -6.96 -12.75 -2.62
C ILE A 260 -7.82 -12.27 -1.46
N SER A 261 -8.94 -12.93 -1.20
CA SER A 261 -9.90 -12.52 -0.16
C SER A 261 -10.59 -13.71 0.49
N ILE A 262 -11.06 -13.50 1.72
CA ILE A 262 -11.76 -14.48 2.52
C ILE A 262 -13.05 -13.86 3.08
N ASP A 263 -14.12 -14.63 3.09
CA ASP A 263 -15.42 -14.30 3.66
C ASP A 263 -16.02 -15.54 4.34
N ILE A 264 -16.79 -15.36 5.41
CA ILE A 264 -17.35 -16.47 6.21
C ILE A 264 -18.85 -16.28 6.46
N ALA A 265 -19.62 -17.30 6.14
CA ALA A 265 -21.05 -17.37 6.43
C ALA A 265 -21.58 -18.80 6.31
N ASP A 266 -22.60 -19.16 7.10
CA ASP A 266 -23.41 -20.35 6.89
C ASP A 266 -24.43 -20.06 5.77
N ILE A 267 -24.09 -20.40 4.53
CA ILE A 267 -24.93 -20.15 3.35
C ILE A 267 -25.73 -21.40 3.00
N ASN A 268 -25.22 -22.60 3.31
CA ASN A 268 -25.94 -23.84 3.07
C ASN A 268 -26.98 -24.17 4.16
N GLY A 269 -26.94 -23.48 5.30
CA GLY A 269 -27.91 -23.56 6.39
C GLY A 269 -27.74 -24.80 7.28
N ASN A 270 -26.55 -25.40 7.30
CA ASN A 270 -26.27 -26.60 8.10
C ASN A 270 -25.80 -26.28 9.54
N GLY A 271 -25.63 -25.00 9.88
CA GLY A 271 -25.17 -24.54 11.20
C GLY A 271 -23.66 -24.42 11.35
N PHE A 272 -22.87 -24.75 10.32
CA PHE A 272 -21.42 -24.56 10.28
C PHE A 272 -21.09 -23.53 9.21
N ALA A 273 -20.47 -22.42 9.59
CA ALA A 273 -20.17 -21.39 8.62
C ALA A 273 -19.11 -21.88 7.62
N GLU A 274 -19.37 -21.67 6.33
CA GLU A 274 -18.41 -22.00 5.28
C GLU A 274 -17.41 -20.85 5.07
N ILE A 275 -16.19 -21.21 4.70
CA ILE A 275 -15.10 -20.29 4.42
C ILE A 275 -14.96 -20.15 2.91
N PHE A 276 -15.37 -19.01 2.38
CA PHE A 276 -15.28 -18.67 0.96
C PHE A 276 -13.95 -18.00 0.68
N VAL A 277 -13.12 -18.66 -0.13
CA VAL A 277 -11.79 -18.14 -0.49
C VAL A 277 -11.77 -17.79 -1.97
N THR A 278 -11.55 -16.52 -2.25
CA THR A 278 -11.25 -16.04 -3.60
C THR A 278 -9.76 -16.17 -3.87
N SER A 279 -9.40 -16.86 -4.96
CA SER A 279 -8.01 -17.11 -5.33
C SER A 279 -7.81 -17.18 -6.84
N LEU A 280 -6.56 -17.08 -7.27
CA LEU A 280 -6.12 -17.38 -8.63
C LEU A 280 -5.25 -18.63 -8.64
N ASN A 281 -5.08 -19.21 -9.82
CA ASN A 281 -4.06 -20.23 -10.04
C ASN A 281 -2.62 -19.71 -9.84
N ALA A 282 -1.64 -20.60 -9.89
CA ALA A 282 -0.21 -20.30 -9.73
C ALA A 282 0.28 -19.20 -10.69
N LEU A 283 -0.29 -19.13 -11.89
CA LEU A 283 0.07 -18.16 -12.93
C LEU A 283 -0.60 -16.79 -12.77
N LYS A 284 -1.46 -16.61 -11.75
CA LYS A 284 -2.22 -15.38 -11.46
C LYS A 284 -3.07 -14.88 -12.64
N ASN A 285 -3.51 -15.79 -13.53
CA ASN A 285 -4.17 -15.42 -14.79
C ASN A 285 -5.61 -15.92 -14.93
N THR A 286 -6.05 -16.81 -14.02
CA THR A 286 -7.44 -17.28 -13.93
C THR A 286 -7.85 -17.40 -12.47
N VAL A 287 -9.10 -17.02 -12.17
CA VAL A 287 -9.72 -17.30 -10.87
C VAL A 287 -9.88 -18.81 -10.70
N SER A 288 -9.44 -19.29 -9.54
CA SER A 288 -9.52 -20.67 -9.09
C SER A 288 -9.84 -20.63 -7.59
N SER A 289 -11.08 -20.25 -7.29
CA SER A 289 -11.61 -20.05 -5.94
C SER A 289 -12.16 -21.34 -5.36
N LEU A 290 -12.22 -21.41 -4.03
CA LEU A 290 -12.61 -22.62 -3.29
C LEU A 290 -13.47 -22.27 -2.08
N VAL A 291 -14.15 -23.30 -1.54
CA VAL A 291 -14.93 -23.21 -0.30
C VAL A 291 -14.49 -24.32 0.64
N VAL A 292 -14.22 -23.96 1.89
CA VAL A 292 -13.84 -24.88 2.97
C VAL A 292 -14.95 -24.94 3.99
N GLU A 293 -15.22 -26.11 4.53
CA GLU A 293 -16.19 -26.32 5.60
C GLU A 293 -15.60 -27.22 6.69
N TYR A 294 -15.97 -26.95 7.93
CA TYR A 294 -15.65 -27.81 9.07
C TYR A 294 -16.60 -28.99 9.15
N ASN A 295 -16.05 -30.19 9.32
CA ASN A 295 -16.83 -31.38 9.58
C ASN A 295 -16.07 -32.31 10.54
N GLN A 296 -16.64 -32.57 11.72
CA GLN A 296 -16.14 -33.54 12.69
C GLN A 296 -14.64 -33.39 13.02
N GLY A 297 -14.20 -32.18 13.34
CA GLY A 297 -12.81 -31.90 13.73
C GLY A 297 -11.86 -31.61 12.58
N VAL A 298 -12.34 -31.64 11.33
CA VAL A 298 -11.50 -31.45 10.14
C VAL A 298 -12.10 -30.39 9.23
N TYR A 299 -11.26 -29.44 8.81
CA TYR A 299 -11.60 -28.52 7.73
C TYR A 299 -11.29 -29.18 6.39
N SER A 300 -12.26 -29.19 5.48
CA SER A 300 -12.11 -29.81 4.16
C SER A 300 -12.62 -28.88 3.05
N LYS A 301 -11.92 -28.88 1.92
CA LYS A 301 -12.37 -28.18 0.71
C LYS A 301 -13.61 -28.92 0.18
N ILE A 302 -14.77 -28.27 0.20
CA ILE A 302 -16.04 -28.84 -0.29
C ILE A 302 -16.32 -28.46 -1.74
N ILE A 303 -15.73 -27.36 -2.21
CA ILE A 303 -15.79 -26.85 -3.57
C ILE A 303 -14.40 -26.34 -3.95
N GLU A 304 -13.92 -26.65 -5.15
CA GLU A 304 -12.60 -26.25 -5.64
C GLU A 304 -12.66 -25.78 -7.11
N ASP A 305 -11.62 -25.09 -7.54
CA ASP A 305 -11.38 -24.65 -8.93
C ASP A 305 -12.57 -23.94 -9.59
N THR A 306 -13.19 -23.01 -8.87
CA THR A 306 -14.30 -22.23 -9.39
C THR A 306 -13.83 -20.89 -9.96
N SER A 307 -14.51 -20.39 -11.00
CA SER A 307 -14.18 -19.09 -11.61
C SER A 307 -14.93 -17.90 -10.98
N TRP A 308 -15.28 -18.00 -9.69
CA TRP A 308 -16.09 -17.00 -8.99
C TRP A 308 -15.23 -16.17 -8.03
N TYR A 309 -15.36 -14.85 -8.09
CA TYR A 309 -15.07 -14.01 -6.93
C TYR A 309 -16.21 -14.15 -5.93
N PHE A 310 -15.89 -14.42 -4.67
CA PHE A 310 -16.87 -14.52 -3.58
C PHE A 310 -16.85 -13.26 -2.71
N LYS A 311 -18.04 -12.87 -2.23
CA LYS A 311 -18.23 -11.77 -1.28
C LYS A 311 -19.45 -12.07 -0.43
N VAL A 312 -19.31 -12.07 0.89
CA VAL A 312 -20.47 -12.11 1.78
C VAL A 312 -20.90 -10.67 2.08
N VAL A 313 -22.20 -10.42 2.01
CA VAL A 313 -22.82 -9.16 2.45
C VAL A 313 -23.87 -9.45 3.51
N GLU A 314 -24.03 -8.54 4.46
CA GLU A 314 -25.08 -8.64 5.48
C GLU A 314 -26.25 -7.73 5.13
N HIS A 315 -27.41 -8.33 4.94
CA HIS A 315 -28.65 -7.65 4.65
C HIS A 315 -29.53 -7.59 5.91
N PRO A 316 -30.13 -6.43 6.27
CA PRO A 316 -30.91 -6.29 7.49
C PRO A 316 -32.07 -7.30 7.66
N THR A 317 -32.79 -7.64 6.58
CA THR A 317 -33.89 -8.62 6.63
C THR A 317 -33.54 -10.02 6.12
N LEU A 318 -32.60 -10.14 5.16
CA LEU A 318 -32.26 -11.43 4.55
C LEU A 318 -31.07 -12.12 5.23
N GLY A 319 -30.42 -11.45 6.19
CA GLY A 319 -29.22 -11.95 6.86
C GLY A 319 -28.00 -11.94 5.94
N LYS A 320 -27.03 -12.80 6.24
CA LYS A 320 -25.82 -12.97 5.42
C LYS A 320 -26.19 -13.58 4.07
N GLN A 321 -25.66 -13.03 2.99
CA GLN A 321 -25.88 -13.49 1.62
C GLN A 321 -24.55 -13.64 0.89
N LEU A 322 -24.41 -14.72 0.13
CA LEU A 322 -23.27 -14.92 -0.76
C LEU A 322 -23.53 -14.24 -2.11
N LEU A 323 -22.59 -13.40 -2.51
CA LEU A 323 -22.52 -12.85 -3.85
C LEU A 323 -21.38 -13.50 -4.62
N GLY A 324 -21.63 -13.70 -5.90
CA GLY A 324 -20.67 -14.22 -6.86
C GLY A 324 -20.46 -13.24 -8.01
N GLN A 325 -19.23 -13.15 -8.48
CA GLN A 325 -18.94 -12.54 -9.78
C GLN A 325 -18.06 -13.48 -10.61
N MET A 326 -18.58 -13.94 -11.75
CA MET A 326 -17.85 -14.87 -12.59
C MET A 326 -16.78 -14.13 -13.38
N GLN A 327 -15.54 -14.62 -13.34
CA GLN A 327 -14.53 -14.24 -14.32
C GLN A 327 -14.52 -15.26 -15.47
N ARG A 328 -15.09 -14.88 -16.61
CA ARG A 328 -15.07 -15.73 -17.81
C ARG A 328 -13.65 -15.81 -18.38
N THR A 329 -13.19 -17.02 -18.69
CA THR A 329 -11.93 -17.26 -19.39
C THR A 329 -11.86 -16.43 -20.68
N GLY A 330 -10.72 -15.78 -20.92
CA GLY A 330 -10.50 -14.92 -22.09
C GLY A 330 -11.07 -13.50 -21.97
N ARG A 331 -11.82 -13.16 -20.91
CA ARG A 331 -12.07 -11.75 -20.57
C ARG A 331 -10.89 -11.18 -19.81
N ALA A 332 -10.36 -10.09 -20.33
CA ALA A 332 -9.16 -9.44 -19.85
C ALA A 332 -9.43 -8.45 -18.68
N ASP A 333 -10.55 -8.60 -17.97
CA ASP A 333 -11.06 -7.55 -17.10
C ASP A 333 -11.82 -8.08 -15.89
N ILE A 334 -11.37 -7.69 -14.69
CA ILE A 334 -11.93 -8.10 -13.39
C ILE A 334 -13.32 -7.49 -13.10
N PHE A 335 -13.77 -6.48 -13.84
CA PHE A 335 -15.08 -5.82 -13.65
C PHE A 335 -16.17 -6.35 -14.59
N SER A 336 -15.85 -7.29 -15.47
CA SER A 336 -16.71 -7.64 -16.61
C SER A 336 -17.90 -8.55 -16.27
N GLY A 337 -17.82 -9.32 -15.18
CA GLY A 337 -18.92 -10.22 -14.77
C GLY A 337 -20.06 -9.46 -14.10
N ALA A 338 -21.29 -9.98 -14.21
CA ALA A 338 -22.40 -9.54 -13.38
C ALA A 338 -22.17 -9.99 -11.93
N ILE A 339 -22.68 -9.21 -10.98
CA ILE A 339 -22.71 -9.62 -9.57
C ILE A 339 -24.07 -10.26 -9.33
N VAL A 340 -24.07 -11.50 -8.90
CA VAL A 340 -25.27 -12.33 -8.73
C VAL A 340 -25.35 -12.87 -7.31
N ARG A 341 -26.54 -13.13 -6.81
CA ARG A 341 -26.71 -13.89 -5.56
C ARG A 341 -26.38 -15.36 -5.84
N MET A 342 -25.69 -16.01 -4.91
CA MET A 342 -25.40 -17.44 -4.98
C MET A 342 -26.15 -18.19 -3.87
N VAL A 343 -26.68 -19.36 -4.20
CA VAL A 343 -27.42 -20.21 -3.26
C VAL A 343 -26.87 -21.62 -3.30
N TRP A 344 -26.90 -22.31 -2.15
CA TRP A 344 -26.55 -23.73 -2.09
C TRP A 344 -27.66 -24.57 -2.72
N LYS A 345 -27.34 -25.28 -3.80
CA LYS A 345 -28.25 -26.17 -4.51
C LYS A 345 -27.48 -27.23 -5.27
N ASN A 346 -28.00 -28.45 -5.34
CA ASN A 346 -27.35 -29.57 -6.05
C ASN A 346 -25.88 -29.80 -5.62
N ASN A 347 -25.59 -29.61 -4.33
CA ASN A 347 -24.25 -29.69 -3.75
C ASN A 347 -23.23 -28.71 -4.36
N GLN A 348 -23.69 -27.58 -4.86
CA GLN A 348 -22.86 -26.49 -5.38
C GLN A 348 -23.46 -25.13 -5.04
N TYR A 349 -22.66 -24.07 -5.14
CA TYR A 349 -23.17 -22.70 -5.09
C TYR A 349 -23.57 -22.26 -6.50
N GLU A 350 -24.88 -22.17 -6.75
CA GLU A 350 -25.44 -21.81 -8.05
C GLU A 350 -25.85 -20.33 -8.08
N PRO A 351 -25.60 -19.60 -9.19
CA PRO A 351 -26.03 -18.23 -9.34
C PRO A 351 -27.55 -18.14 -9.52
N THR A 352 -28.14 -17.06 -9.01
CA THR A 352 -29.58 -16.76 -9.11
C THR A 352 -29.79 -15.38 -9.73
N ASP A 353 -30.58 -14.51 -9.11
CA ASP A 353 -30.90 -13.19 -9.64
C ASP A 353 -29.68 -12.25 -9.61
N PRO A 354 -29.49 -11.43 -10.65
CA PRO A 354 -28.45 -10.41 -10.67
C PRO A 354 -28.74 -9.32 -9.64
N VAL A 355 -27.72 -8.99 -8.84
CA VAL A 355 -27.69 -7.81 -7.97
C VAL A 355 -27.21 -6.58 -8.74
N LEU A 356 -26.22 -6.77 -9.62
CA LEU A 356 -25.75 -5.76 -10.56
C LEU A 356 -25.45 -6.36 -11.94
N PRO A 357 -25.68 -5.62 -13.03
CA PRO A 357 -25.41 -6.07 -14.39
C PRO A 357 -23.90 -6.17 -14.69
N GLU A 358 -23.55 -6.87 -15.80
CA GLU A 358 -22.18 -7.00 -16.29
C GLU A 358 -21.50 -5.63 -16.51
N ASN A 359 -20.16 -5.58 -16.37
CA ASN A 359 -19.32 -4.39 -16.61
C ASN A 359 -19.58 -3.20 -15.66
N THR A 360 -20.21 -3.44 -14.52
CA THR A 360 -20.60 -2.37 -13.59
C THR A 360 -19.60 -2.17 -12.45
N ALA A 361 -19.16 -3.25 -11.81
CA ALA A 361 -18.36 -3.22 -10.59
C ALA A 361 -17.55 -4.52 -10.43
N ASN A 362 -16.69 -4.58 -9.41
CA ASN A 362 -16.06 -5.83 -8.97
C ASN A 362 -16.55 -6.18 -7.55
N ALA A 363 -16.83 -7.46 -7.30
CA ALA A 363 -17.45 -7.92 -6.06
C ALA A 363 -16.61 -7.66 -4.79
N LEU A 364 -15.28 -7.54 -4.91
CA LEU A 364 -14.41 -7.34 -3.74
C LEU A 364 -14.53 -5.91 -3.17
N GLY A 365 -14.70 -4.93 -4.05
CA GLY A 365 -14.86 -3.50 -3.73
C GLY A 365 -16.32 -3.05 -3.74
N PHE A 366 -17.22 -3.90 -3.26
CA PHE A 366 -18.66 -3.72 -3.31
C PHE A 366 -19.28 -3.70 -1.91
N ALA A 367 -20.24 -2.80 -1.69
CA ALA A 367 -21.10 -2.74 -0.53
C ALA A 367 -22.56 -2.59 -0.98
N PHE A 368 -23.50 -3.29 -0.32
CA PHE A 368 -24.91 -3.26 -0.68
C PHE A 368 -25.79 -3.18 0.57
N GLY A 369 -26.65 -2.17 0.60
CA GLY A 369 -27.57 -1.94 1.70
C GLY A 369 -28.12 -0.53 1.72
N ARG A 370 -28.75 -0.16 2.82
CA ARG A 370 -29.34 1.18 3.02
C ARG A 370 -28.24 2.15 3.42
N LEU A 371 -27.84 3.08 2.55
CA LEU A 371 -26.73 4.02 2.83
C LEU A 371 -27.08 5.49 2.61
N LEU A 372 -28.22 5.79 1.97
CA LEU A 372 -28.58 7.16 1.60
C LEU A 372 -29.53 7.85 2.60
N ASN A 373 -29.58 7.37 3.85
CA ASN A 373 -30.59 7.77 4.84
C ASN A 373 -32.04 7.60 4.36
N THR A 374 -32.26 6.65 3.44
CA THR A 374 -33.59 6.28 2.93
C THR A 374 -33.87 4.80 3.23
N VAL A 375 -35.08 4.35 2.89
CA VAL A 375 -35.42 2.92 2.86
C VAL A 375 -34.88 2.21 1.62
N GLU A 376 -34.37 2.96 0.64
CA GLU A 376 -33.84 2.43 -0.60
C GLU A 376 -32.47 1.77 -0.34
N GLU A 377 -32.31 0.57 -0.89
CA GLU A 377 -31.02 -0.10 -0.92
C GLU A 377 -30.24 0.36 -2.14
N ILE A 378 -28.96 0.61 -1.94
CA ILE A 378 -28.06 1.05 -2.99
C ILE A 378 -26.79 0.21 -2.95
N CYS A 379 -26.12 0.12 -4.10
CA CYS A 379 -24.77 -0.40 -4.17
C CYS A 379 -23.78 0.76 -4.10
N VAL A 380 -22.76 0.64 -3.26
CA VAL A 380 -21.57 1.49 -3.34
C VAL A 380 -20.41 0.64 -3.82
N VAL A 381 -19.64 1.16 -4.76
CA VAL A 381 -18.57 0.43 -5.43
C VAL A 381 -17.30 1.28 -5.51
N VAL A 382 -16.16 0.61 -5.41
CA VAL A 382 -14.86 1.19 -5.78
C VAL A 382 -14.65 0.96 -7.27
N THR A 383 -14.48 2.03 -8.03
CA THR A 383 -14.28 1.98 -9.47
C THR A 383 -12.84 1.68 -9.85
N ARG A 384 -12.58 1.47 -11.15
CA ARG A 384 -11.25 1.15 -11.70
C ARG A 384 -10.17 2.18 -11.35
N ASP A 385 -10.56 3.45 -11.28
CA ASP A 385 -9.71 4.59 -10.92
C ASP A 385 -9.67 4.83 -9.40
N GLY A 386 -10.24 3.94 -8.59
CA GLY A 386 -10.25 4.02 -7.13
C GLY A 386 -11.33 4.95 -6.55
N SER A 387 -12.20 5.56 -7.36
CA SER A 387 -13.25 6.42 -6.84
C SER A 387 -14.41 5.62 -6.23
N LEU A 388 -15.13 6.20 -5.26
CA LEU A 388 -16.41 5.64 -4.83
C LEU A 388 -17.55 6.09 -5.74
N GLN A 389 -18.42 5.17 -6.12
CA GLN A 389 -19.67 5.46 -6.82
C GLN A 389 -20.83 4.77 -6.15
N ALA A 390 -21.94 5.51 -6.01
CA ALA A 390 -23.21 4.95 -5.57
C ALA A 390 -24.07 4.70 -6.80
N ILE A 391 -24.56 3.48 -6.96
CA ILE A 391 -25.30 3.01 -8.13
C ILE A 391 -26.53 2.22 -7.70
N ASP A 392 -27.64 2.36 -8.44
CA ASP A 392 -28.83 1.54 -8.22
C ASP A 392 -28.64 0.10 -8.74
N SER A 393 -29.60 -0.79 -8.47
CA SER A 393 -29.58 -2.19 -8.91
C SER A 393 -29.61 -2.38 -10.43
N SER A 394 -29.99 -1.33 -11.19
CA SER A 394 -29.93 -1.31 -12.66
C SER A 394 -28.56 -0.85 -13.17
N GLY A 395 -27.63 -0.49 -12.29
CA GLY A 395 -26.31 0.04 -12.61
C GLY A 395 -26.31 1.53 -12.94
N ASN A 396 -27.41 2.25 -12.73
CA ASN A 396 -27.42 3.70 -12.96
C ASN A 396 -26.72 4.40 -11.81
N ARG A 397 -25.80 5.29 -12.17
CA ARG A 397 -25.08 6.11 -11.21
C ARG A 397 -25.99 7.14 -10.55
N ARG A 398 -26.01 7.12 -9.21
CA ARG A 398 -26.69 8.08 -8.33
C ARG A 398 -25.71 9.13 -7.82
N TRP A 399 -24.45 8.74 -7.58
CA TRP A 399 -23.40 9.62 -7.08
C TRP A 399 -21.99 9.13 -7.47
N SER A 400 -21.03 10.06 -7.52
CA SER A 400 -19.60 9.77 -7.69
C SER A 400 -18.75 10.68 -6.83
N GLY A 401 -17.83 10.09 -6.09
CA GLY A 401 -16.80 10.79 -5.34
C GLY A 401 -15.62 11.19 -6.22
N LYS A 402 -14.79 12.09 -5.69
CA LYS A 402 -13.51 12.54 -6.32
C LYS A 402 -12.26 11.98 -5.65
N GLY A 403 -12.41 11.31 -4.51
CA GLY A 403 -11.28 10.74 -3.75
C GLY A 403 -10.86 9.37 -4.28
N SER A 404 -9.57 9.09 -4.23
CA SER A 404 -9.00 7.76 -4.46
C SER A 404 -9.10 6.94 -3.18
N TYR A 405 -9.68 5.76 -3.29
CA TYR A 405 -9.57 4.66 -2.36
C TYR A 405 -8.75 3.65 -3.14
N ALA A 406 -7.44 3.65 -2.87
CA ALA A 406 -6.46 2.85 -3.60
C ALA A 406 -6.92 1.39 -3.69
N GLY A 407 -6.52 0.66 -4.72
CA GLY A 407 -6.74 -0.78 -4.80
C GLY A 407 -5.88 -1.56 -3.81
N LEU A 408 -6.14 -2.85 -3.68
CA LEU A 408 -5.21 -3.76 -3.02
C LEU A 408 -3.83 -3.61 -3.67
N PRO A 409 -2.75 -3.58 -2.87
CA PRO A 409 -1.41 -3.30 -3.37
C PRO A 409 -0.84 -4.43 -4.24
N PHE A 410 -1.55 -5.55 -4.34
CA PHE A 410 -1.16 -6.76 -5.04
C PHE A 410 -1.60 -6.69 -6.51
N ASP A 411 -0.65 -6.94 -7.41
CA ASP A 411 -0.89 -7.00 -8.84
C ASP A 411 -1.23 -8.42 -9.31
N PHE A 412 -2.08 -8.49 -10.33
CA PHE A 412 -2.51 -9.73 -10.94
C PHE A 412 -2.42 -9.62 -12.46
N MET A 413 -1.96 -10.69 -13.09
CA MET A 413 -1.59 -10.71 -14.50
C MET A 413 -2.65 -11.45 -15.31
N LEU A 414 -3.65 -10.71 -15.77
CA LEU A 414 -4.69 -11.28 -16.61
C LEU A 414 -4.19 -11.56 -18.04
N SER A 415 -5.02 -12.27 -18.79
CA SER A 415 -4.82 -12.48 -20.23
C SER A 415 -4.62 -11.14 -20.94
N LYS A 416 -3.64 -11.07 -21.84
CA LYS A 416 -3.31 -9.85 -22.57
C LYS A 416 -4.49 -9.39 -23.41
N VAL A 417 -4.80 -8.08 -23.35
CA VAL A 417 -5.75 -7.43 -24.28
C VAL A 417 -5.09 -7.22 -25.64
N GLU A 418 -3.84 -6.77 -25.61
CA GLU A 418 -3.05 -6.42 -26.80
C GLU A 418 -1.71 -7.18 -26.83
N PRO A 419 -1.25 -7.64 -28.00
CA PRO A 419 0.06 -8.27 -28.13
C PRO A 419 1.18 -7.38 -27.61
N GLY A 420 2.01 -7.90 -26.70
CA GLY A 420 3.14 -7.18 -26.13
C GLY A 420 2.82 -6.26 -24.94
N VAL A 421 1.54 -6.04 -24.63
CA VAL A 421 1.12 -5.25 -23.46
C VAL A 421 0.72 -6.18 -22.32
N GLU A 422 1.37 -6.02 -21.17
CA GLU A 422 0.98 -6.71 -19.94
C GLU A 422 -0.38 -6.21 -19.45
N ASN A 423 -1.27 -7.15 -19.10
CA ASN A 423 -2.57 -6.80 -18.53
C ASN A 423 -2.53 -6.93 -17.00
N ARG A 424 -1.83 -5.99 -16.38
CA ARG A 424 -1.71 -5.88 -14.93
C ARG A 424 -2.96 -5.23 -14.35
N GLN A 425 -3.60 -5.91 -13.41
CA GLN A 425 -4.81 -5.46 -12.72
C GLN A 425 -4.58 -5.37 -11.21
N TYR A 426 -5.28 -4.45 -10.57
CA TYR A 426 -5.33 -4.28 -9.12
C TYR A 426 -6.78 -4.49 -8.67
N TYR A 427 -7.01 -5.37 -7.71
CA TYR A 427 -8.35 -5.52 -7.15
C TYR A 427 -8.72 -4.29 -6.33
N PRO A 428 -9.98 -3.86 -6.34
CA PRO A 428 -10.41 -2.77 -5.48
C PRO A 428 -10.27 -3.14 -4.00
N MET A 429 -9.99 -2.15 -3.16
CA MET A 429 -10.01 -2.37 -1.71
C MET A 429 -11.39 -2.74 -1.22
N ARG A 430 -11.41 -3.60 -0.19
CA ARG A 430 -12.65 -4.00 0.47
C ARG A 430 -13.32 -2.77 1.08
N ILE A 431 -14.60 -2.63 0.78
CA ILE A 431 -15.53 -1.73 1.48
C ILE A 431 -16.64 -2.56 2.10
N GLY A 432 -17.30 -2.00 3.11
CA GLY A 432 -18.33 -2.67 3.90
C GLY A 432 -19.30 -1.67 4.51
N ILE A 433 -20.38 -2.19 5.08
CA ILE A 433 -21.39 -1.38 5.76
C ILE A 433 -21.35 -1.71 7.23
N ASN A 434 -21.27 -0.69 8.07
CA ASN A 434 -21.61 -0.80 9.48
C ASN A 434 -23.09 -0.50 9.64
N ASN A 435 -23.90 -1.54 9.92
CA ASN A 435 -25.32 -1.38 10.18
C ASN A 435 -25.52 -0.98 11.65
N THR A 436 -25.96 0.25 11.89
CA THR A 436 -26.20 0.76 13.25
C THR A 436 -27.65 0.50 13.67
N GLU A 437 -27.89 0.34 14.98
CA GLU A 437 -29.24 0.11 15.52
C GLU A 437 -30.22 1.25 15.23
N ASP A 438 -29.72 2.48 15.09
CA ASP A 438 -30.52 3.67 14.77
C ASP A 438 -30.82 3.81 13.26
N GLY A 439 -30.34 2.88 12.43
CA GLY A 439 -30.54 2.84 10.98
C GLY A 439 -29.70 3.86 10.20
N LYS A 440 -28.78 4.57 10.86
CA LYS A 440 -27.77 5.44 10.22
C LYS A 440 -26.54 4.63 9.82
N ASN A 441 -26.72 3.79 8.82
CA ASN A 441 -25.65 2.95 8.31
C ASN A 441 -24.48 3.79 7.77
N GLU A 442 -23.27 3.32 8.06
CA GLU A 442 -22.03 3.97 7.63
C GLU A 442 -21.31 3.10 6.59
N LEU A 443 -20.73 3.73 5.59
CA LEU A 443 -19.83 3.06 4.66
C LEU A 443 -18.42 3.05 5.24
N ILE A 444 -17.84 1.88 5.39
CA ILE A 444 -16.49 1.71 5.95
C ILE A 444 -15.50 1.52 4.81
N VAL A 445 -14.46 2.35 4.81
CA VAL A 445 -13.48 2.43 3.73
C VAL A 445 -12.06 2.54 4.28
N ILE A 446 -11.11 1.96 3.57
CA ILE A 446 -9.69 2.05 3.89
C ILE A 446 -9.06 3.20 3.10
N LYS A 447 -8.28 4.03 3.80
CA LYS A 447 -7.39 5.02 3.21
C LYS A 447 -5.95 4.59 3.41
N ASN A 448 -5.34 4.14 2.33
CA ASN A 448 -3.89 3.98 2.21
C ASN A 448 -3.33 5.15 1.39
N PRO A 449 -2.04 5.49 1.53
CA PRO A 449 -1.44 6.51 0.68
C PRO A 449 -1.46 6.10 -0.80
N ASP A 450 -1.66 7.08 -1.67
CA ASP A 450 -1.81 6.88 -3.11
C ASP A 450 -0.47 6.46 -3.73
N HIS A 451 -0.33 5.16 -3.95
CA HIS A 451 0.83 4.56 -4.59
C HIS A 451 0.40 3.81 -5.84
N SER A 452 0.62 4.41 -7.01
CA SER A 452 0.31 3.77 -8.27
C SER A 452 1.32 2.66 -8.59
N GLY A 453 0.91 1.42 -8.34
CA GLY A 453 1.30 0.28 -9.15
C GLY A 453 2.61 -0.46 -8.84
N SER A 454 3.13 -0.38 -7.61
CA SER A 454 4.21 -1.24 -7.14
C SER A 454 4.05 -1.61 -5.67
N LEU A 455 4.18 -2.89 -5.31
CA LEU A 455 4.17 -3.35 -3.92
C LEU A 455 5.14 -2.53 -3.05
N LEU A 456 6.36 -2.28 -3.53
CA LEU A 456 7.39 -1.51 -2.80
C LEU A 456 6.98 -0.05 -2.52
N SER A 457 6.06 0.53 -3.30
CA SER A 457 5.57 1.89 -3.04
C SER A 457 4.57 1.96 -1.89
N PHE A 458 3.82 0.89 -1.60
CA PHE A 458 2.76 0.91 -0.57
C PHE A 458 3.28 0.89 0.87
N PHE A 459 4.49 0.38 1.10
CA PHE A 459 5.00 0.06 2.44
C PHE A 459 6.16 0.96 2.87
N SER A 460 6.14 2.25 2.51
CA SER A 460 7.14 3.19 3.02
C SER A 460 6.93 3.41 4.52
N SER A 461 8.01 3.54 5.30
CA SER A 461 7.92 3.87 6.74
C SER A 461 7.27 5.23 7.03
N ASN A 462 7.13 6.09 6.01
CA ASN A 462 6.46 7.39 6.11
C ASN A 462 4.98 7.34 5.73
N ASP A 463 4.50 6.20 5.21
CA ASP A 463 3.13 6.01 4.80
C ASP A 463 2.22 5.82 6.00
N GLN A 464 1.11 6.55 6.02
CA GLN A 464 0.10 6.49 7.05
C GLN A 464 -1.22 6.03 6.43
N SER A 465 -1.79 5.00 7.02
CA SER A 465 -3.08 4.45 6.63
C SER A 465 -4.08 4.54 7.77
N HIS A 466 -5.34 4.72 7.46
CA HIS A 466 -6.44 4.78 8.41
C HIS A 466 -7.73 4.24 7.80
N ILE A 467 -8.74 4.02 8.63
CA ILE A 467 -10.09 3.64 8.21
C ILE A 467 -11.02 4.81 8.49
N GLU A 468 -11.92 5.09 7.55
CA GLU A 468 -12.96 6.10 7.69
C GLU A 468 -14.34 5.42 7.71
N GLY A 469 -15.21 5.89 8.59
CA GLY A 469 -16.65 5.68 8.48
C GLY A 469 -17.28 6.87 7.78
N LEU A 470 -17.90 6.63 6.63
CA LEU A 470 -18.56 7.68 5.85
C LEU A 470 -20.07 7.63 6.03
N SER A 471 -20.65 8.81 6.26
CA SER A 471 -22.09 9.03 6.33
C SER A 471 -22.57 9.80 5.10
N TRP A 472 -23.81 9.54 4.66
CA TRP A 472 -24.44 10.31 3.60
C TRP A 472 -25.01 11.63 4.15
N ASP A 473 -24.63 12.77 3.60
CA ASP A 473 -25.10 14.10 4.05
C ASP A 473 -26.27 14.67 3.21
N GLY A 474 -26.75 13.92 2.21
CA GLY A 474 -27.75 14.37 1.24
C GLY A 474 -27.16 14.74 -0.13
N ILE A 475 -25.84 15.00 -0.19
CA ILE A 475 -25.11 15.38 -1.41
C ILE A 475 -24.05 14.33 -1.74
N GLY A 476 -23.36 13.79 -0.73
CA GLY A 476 -22.29 12.82 -0.89
C GLY A 476 -21.96 12.07 0.39
N PHE A 477 -21.02 11.12 0.27
CA PHE A 477 -20.41 10.49 1.42
C PHE A 477 -19.33 11.40 2.01
N VAL A 478 -19.42 11.67 3.31
CA VAL A 478 -18.48 12.48 4.08
C VAL A 478 -18.01 11.70 5.31
N PRO A 479 -16.74 11.83 5.74
CA PRO A 479 -16.27 11.17 6.95
C PRO A 479 -17.05 11.65 8.17
N SER A 480 -17.64 10.71 8.91
CA SER A 480 -18.23 10.94 10.24
C SER A 480 -17.25 10.66 11.36
N TRP A 481 -16.31 9.75 11.14
CA TRP A 481 -15.23 9.41 12.07
C TRP A 481 -14.06 8.79 11.28
N GLU A 482 -12.87 8.79 11.89
CA GLU A 482 -11.68 8.15 11.37
C GLU A 482 -10.90 7.47 12.49
N THR A 483 -10.22 6.36 12.18
CA THR A 483 -9.26 5.77 13.11
C THR A 483 -8.00 6.64 13.17
N ARG A 484 -7.18 6.45 14.21
CA ARG A 484 -5.82 7.03 14.22
C ARG A 484 -5.02 6.56 12.99
N ASN A 485 -4.08 7.40 12.57
CA ASN A 485 -3.11 7.04 11.54
C ASN A 485 -2.19 5.91 12.01
N LEU A 486 -2.06 4.87 11.20
CA LEU A 486 -1.17 3.74 11.40
C LEU A 486 -0.04 3.77 10.39
N SER A 487 1.20 3.62 10.85
CA SER A 487 2.34 3.43 9.95
C SER A 487 2.30 2.03 9.35
N GLY A 488 2.16 1.95 8.03
CA GLY A 488 1.98 0.71 7.29
C GLY A 488 0.77 0.78 6.36
N THR A 489 0.39 -0.35 5.78
CA THR A 489 -0.73 -0.46 4.82
C THR A 489 -1.82 -1.33 5.40
N ILE A 490 -3.06 -0.83 5.39
CA ILE A 490 -4.22 -1.61 5.78
C ILE A 490 -4.72 -2.38 4.55
N THR A 491 -4.87 -3.70 4.64
CA THR A 491 -5.28 -4.55 3.50
C THR A 491 -6.72 -5.04 3.58
N GLY A 492 -7.27 -5.11 4.78
CA GLY A 492 -8.63 -5.56 5.01
C GLY A 492 -9.12 -5.14 6.39
N PHE A 493 -10.44 -5.25 6.55
CA PHE A 493 -11.08 -5.08 7.84
C PHE A 493 -12.31 -6.00 7.93
N VAL A 494 -12.74 -6.21 9.17
CA VAL A 494 -14.02 -6.83 9.53
C VAL A 494 -14.61 -6.06 10.71
N ILE A 495 -15.93 -6.05 10.80
CA ILE A 495 -16.65 -5.52 11.96
C ILE A 495 -17.40 -6.70 12.58
N ASP A 496 -16.95 -7.15 13.74
CA ASP A 496 -17.51 -8.29 14.46
C ASP A 496 -17.20 -8.17 15.95
N ASP A 497 -17.89 -8.94 16.78
CA ASP A 497 -17.65 -9.05 18.22
C ASP A 497 -16.59 -10.14 18.46
N ILE A 498 -15.31 -9.73 18.47
CA ILE A 498 -14.19 -10.69 18.46
C ILE A 498 -13.78 -11.19 19.85
N ASP A 499 -14.19 -10.50 20.91
CA ASP A 499 -13.93 -10.88 22.29
C ASP A 499 -15.19 -11.31 23.05
N GLN A 500 -16.34 -11.29 22.38
CA GLN A 500 -17.65 -11.77 22.86
C GLN A 500 -18.18 -10.98 24.06
N ASP A 501 -17.90 -9.68 24.11
CA ASP A 501 -18.42 -8.79 25.14
C ASP A 501 -19.81 -8.20 24.79
N GLY A 502 -20.32 -8.49 23.60
CA GLY A 502 -21.59 -8.00 23.06
C GLY A 502 -21.48 -6.70 22.29
N LYS A 503 -20.28 -6.12 22.16
CA LYS A 503 -19.98 -4.96 21.33
C LYS A 503 -19.23 -5.40 20.08
N LYS A 504 -19.29 -4.57 19.04
CA LYS A 504 -18.57 -4.86 17.79
C LYS A 504 -17.28 -4.06 17.74
N GLU A 505 -16.21 -4.72 17.33
CA GLU A 505 -14.93 -4.12 17.08
C GLU A 505 -14.70 -3.94 15.58
N LEU A 506 -14.03 -2.86 15.22
CA LEU A 506 -13.37 -2.75 13.92
C LEU A 506 -12.00 -3.41 14.00
N VAL A 507 -11.85 -4.56 13.35
CA VAL A 507 -10.58 -5.28 13.26
C VAL A 507 -9.98 -5.09 11.88
N ALA A 508 -8.71 -4.71 11.80
CA ALA A 508 -8.01 -4.47 10.55
C ALA A 508 -6.68 -5.19 10.47
N SER A 509 -6.30 -5.63 9.27
CA SER A 509 -4.97 -6.16 8.98
C SER A 509 -4.03 -5.03 8.56
N LEU A 510 -2.87 -4.95 9.21
CA LEU A 510 -1.85 -3.95 8.96
C LEU A 510 -0.52 -4.61 8.57
N ILE A 511 -0.04 -4.35 7.36
CA ILE A 511 1.30 -4.75 6.93
C ILE A 511 2.27 -3.62 7.28
N VAL A 512 3.34 -3.95 7.99
CA VAL A 512 4.42 -3.01 8.34
C VAL A 512 5.70 -3.32 7.59
N GLU A 513 6.00 -4.61 7.37
CA GLU A 513 7.13 -5.06 6.58
C GLU A 513 6.68 -6.16 5.60
N THR A 514 7.11 -6.08 4.34
CA THR A 514 6.79 -7.08 3.32
C THR A 514 7.81 -8.20 3.20
N GLY A 515 8.97 -8.09 3.88
CA GLY A 515 10.08 -9.03 3.70
C GLY A 515 10.73 -8.99 2.30
N THR A 516 10.44 -7.98 1.48
CA THR A 516 11.04 -7.85 0.12
C THR A 516 12.51 -7.44 0.14
N ILE A 517 13.07 -7.14 1.32
CA ILE A 517 14.50 -6.91 1.53
C ILE A 517 15.16 -8.26 1.83
N ILE A 518 16.30 -8.57 1.21
CA ILE A 518 17.01 -9.85 1.39
C ILE A 518 17.28 -10.12 2.88
N GLY A 519 16.79 -11.25 3.40
CA GLY A 519 16.88 -11.63 4.82
C GLY A 519 15.83 -10.96 5.73
N GLY A 520 14.99 -10.09 5.18
CA GLY A 520 13.84 -9.51 5.87
C GLY A 520 12.69 -10.52 5.92
N HIS A 521 12.01 -10.57 7.06
CA HIS A 521 10.79 -11.35 7.23
C HIS A 521 9.59 -10.42 7.12
N PRO A 522 8.50 -10.82 6.44
CA PRO A 522 7.28 -10.03 6.45
C PRO A 522 6.78 -9.90 7.89
N LYS A 523 6.26 -8.72 8.24
CA LYS A 523 5.64 -8.45 9.54
C LYS A 523 4.31 -7.74 9.34
N SER A 524 3.25 -8.40 9.80
CA SER A 524 1.91 -7.84 9.87
C SER A 524 1.39 -7.87 11.30
N PHE A 525 0.31 -7.13 11.53
CA PHE A 525 -0.41 -7.08 12.80
C PHE A 525 -1.91 -7.10 12.53
N LEU A 526 -2.67 -7.63 13.48
CA LEU A 526 -4.08 -7.26 13.61
C LEU A 526 -4.19 -6.10 14.59
N VAL A 527 -5.04 -5.15 14.24
CA VAL A 527 -5.41 -4.04 15.11
C VAL A 527 -6.92 -4.06 15.32
N SER A 528 -7.37 -3.72 16.52
CA SER A 528 -8.79 -3.70 16.87
C SER A 528 -9.13 -2.40 17.59
N TYR A 529 -10.31 -1.86 17.31
CA TYR A 529 -10.86 -0.68 17.95
C TYR A 529 -12.31 -0.97 18.35
N ASP A 530 -12.67 -0.60 19.58
CA ASP A 530 -14.08 -0.51 19.99
C ASP A 530 -14.75 0.57 19.12
N LEU A 531 -15.79 0.16 18.39
CA LEU A 531 -16.43 1.02 17.40
C LEU A 531 -17.20 2.19 18.03
N GLU A 532 -17.66 2.06 19.28
CA GLU A 532 -18.28 3.17 20.02
C GLU A 532 -17.23 4.20 20.42
N GLN A 533 -16.06 3.74 20.89
CA GLN A 533 -14.97 4.62 21.35
C GLN A 533 -14.31 5.41 20.22
N ILE A 534 -14.31 4.92 18.97
CA ILE A 534 -13.79 5.70 17.82
C ILE A 534 -14.69 6.92 17.51
N LYS A 535 -15.98 6.82 17.84
CA LYS A 535 -16.99 7.83 17.47
C LYS A 535 -17.13 8.96 18.49
N GLU A 536 -16.58 8.79 19.69
CA GLU A 536 -16.50 9.81 20.76
C GLU A 536 -15.32 10.76 20.53
#